data_AF-A0A1I6RZS9-F1
#
_entry.id   AF-A0A1I6RZS9-F1
#
_cell.length_a   1.000
_cell.length_b   1.000
_cell.length_c   1.000
_cell.angle_alpha   90.00
_cell.angle_beta   90.00
_cell.angle_gamma   90.00
#
_symmetry.space_group_name_H-M   'P 1'
#
loop_
_entity.id
_entity.type
_entity.pdbx_description
1 polymer ?
#
loop_
_entity_poly.entity_id
_entity_poly.type
_entity_poly.pdbx_seq_one_letter_code
_entity_poly.pdbx_strand_id
1 'polypeptide(L)'
;MTAKQTNPFYKTKRWRRKRENILKQHDYLCAESRQYGNNRQAEMIHHIYPLEYYPELAYEDWNLLPLTNSVHNTFHDRNTNEVIDRGIYWQSKRKKEFDRFYERT
;
A
#
# COMPACT_ATOMS: atom_id res chain seq x y z
N MET A 1 -19.88 -0.99 20.50
CA MET A 1 -19.04 -1.42 19.35
C MET A 1 -19.28 -0.44 18.22
N THR A 2 -18.46 0.60 18.08
CA THR A 2 -18.59 1.56 16.96
C THR A 2 -18.05 0.91 15.69
N ALA A 3 -18.90 0.74 14.68
CA ALA A 3 -18.47 0.23 13.39
C ALA A 3 -17.38 1.16 12.80
N LYS A 4 -16.21 0.60 12.50
CA LYS A 4 -15.08 1.35 11.92
C LYS A 4 -15.53 1.83 10.52
N GLN A 5 -15.66 3.14 10.33
CA GLN A 5 -16.07 3.70 9.03
C GLN A 5 -15.04 3.33 7.97
N THR A 6 -15.50 2.69 6.89
CA THR A 6 -14.65 2.36 5.74
C THR A 6 -14.64 3.55 4.78
N ASN A 7 -13.46 4.10 4.48
CA ASN A 7 -13.32 5.22 3.56
C ASN A 7 -14.01 4.92 2.20
N PRO A 8 -14.95 5.77 1.71
CA PRO A 8 -15.69 5.56 0.47
C PRO A 8 -14.81 5.29 -0.76
N PHE A 9 -13.57 5.80 -0.78
CA PHE A 9 -12.57 5.51 -1.81
C PHE A 9 -12.47 4.02 -2.15
N TYR A 10 -12.41 3.18 -1.11
CA TYR A 10 -12.23 1.73 -1.26
C TYR A 10 -13.45 1.02 -1.87
N LYS A 11 -14.62 1.68 -1.88
CA LYS A 11 -15.85 1.16 -2.49
C LYS A 11 -15.97 1.54 -3.97
N THR A 12 -15.15 2.47 -4.46
CA THR A 12 -15.24 2.94 -5.84
C THR A 12 -14.89 1.84 -6.85
N LYS A 13 -15.59 1.85 -8.00
CA LYS A 13 -15.31 0.92 -9.11
C LYS A 13 -13.87 1.06 -9.64
N ARG A 14 -13.36 2.31 -9.66
CA ARG A 14 -11.99 2.62 -10.08
C ARG A 14 -10.96 1.95 -9.18
N TRP A 15 -11.10 2.08 -7.85
CA TRP A 15 -10.21 1.41 -6.91
C TRP A 15 -10.28 -0.12 -7.02
N ARG A 16 -11.48 -0.70 -7.05
CA ARG A 16 -11.63 -2.17 -7.16
C ARG A 16 -10.92 -2.74 -8.39
N ARG A 17 -11.01 -2.06 -9.54
CA ARG A 17 -10.28 -2.42 -10.76
C ARG A 17 -8.77 -2.25 -10.61
N LYS A 18 -8.32 -1.14 -10.02
CA LYS A 18 -6.90 -0.88 -9.77
C LYS A 18 -6.29 -1.95 -8.86
N ARG A 19 -6.93 -2.21 -7.71
CA ARG A 19 -6.56 -3.26 -6.75
C ARG A 19 -6.36 -4.60 -7.44
N GLU A 20 -7.32 -5.02 -8.26
CA GLU A 20 -7.25 -6.29 -8.96
C GLU A 20 -6.08 -6.35 -9.96
N ASN A 21 -5.85 -5.26 -10.70
CA ASN A 21 -4.72 -5.18 -11.63
C ASN A 21 -3.37 -5.27 -10.91
N ILE A 22 -3.19 -4.57 -9.78
CA ILE A 22 -1.97 -4.66 -8.98
C ILE A 22 -1.79 -6.07 -8.42
N LEU A 23 -2.84 -6.70 -7.87
CA LEU A 23 -2.75 -8.06 -7.37
C LEU A 23 -2.28 -9.03 -8.47
N LYS A 24 -2.84 -8.93 -9.68
CA LYS A 24 -2.41 -9.74 -10.83
C LYS A 24 -0.95 -9.53 -11.20
N GLN A 25 -0.48 -8.28 -11.23
CA GLN A 25 0.93 -7.97 -11.54
C GLN A 25 1.91 -8.59 -10.53
N HIS A 26 1.45 -8.87 -9.31
CA HIS A 26 2.23 -9.46 -8.23
C HIS A 26 1.96 -10.96 -8.03
N ASP A 27 1.29 -11.63 -8.98
CA ASP A 27 0.89 -13.04 -8.87
C ASP A 27 0.00 -13.33 -7.65
N TYR A 28 -0.73 -12.33 -7.16
CA TYR A 28 -1.49 -12.34 -5.91
C TYR A 28 -0.64 -12.64 -4.67
N LEU A 29 0.67 -12.42 -4.73
CA LEU A 29 1.60 -12.68 -3.62
C LEU A 29 1.94 -11.41 -2.85
N CYS A 30 2.16 -11.57 -1.55
CA CYS A 30 2.66 -10.54 -0.66
C CYS A 30 4.07 -10.13 -1.09
N ALA A 31 4.22 -8.88 -1.54
CA ALA A 31 5.45 -8.37 -2.10
C ALA A 31 6.61 -8.37 -1.09
N GLU A 32 6.34 -8.04 0.17
CA GLU A 32 7.34 -8.07 1.24
C GLU A 32 7.78 -9.50 1.56
N SER A 33 6.85 -10.45 1.67
CA SER A 33 7.19 -11.85 1.96
C SER A 33 8.01 -12.47 0.82
N ARG A 34 7.68 -12.12 -0.43
CA ARG A 34 8.38 -12.59 -1.63
C ARG A 34 9.86 -12.18 -1.65
N GLN A 35 10.22 -11.03 -1.07
CA GLN A 35 11.64 -10.62 -0.95
C GLN A 35 12.49 -11.63 -0.17
N TYR A 36 11.88 -12.39 0.74
CA TYR A 36 12.55 -13.41 1.55
C TYR A 36 12.27 -14.84 1.07
N GLY A 37 11.81 -15.01 -0.18
CA GLY A 37 11.48 -16.33 -0.74
C GLY A 37 10.17 -16.95 -0.24
N ASN A 38 9.33 -16.19 0.47
CA ASN A 38 8.05 -16.69 1.01
C ASN A 38 6.88 -16.32 0.09
N ASN A 39 6.22 -17.33 -0.49
CA ASN A 39 5.08 -17.15 -1.38
C ASN A 39 3.74 -17.12 -0.61
N ARG A 40 3.55 -16.09 0.22
CA ARG A 40 2.28 -15.88 0.93
C ARG A 40 1.28 -15.12 0.04
N GLN A 41 0.02 -15.53 0.05
CA GLN A 41 -1.07 -14.84 -0.66
C GLN A 41 -1.30 -13.45 -0.06
N ALA A 42 -1.45 -12.43 -0.92
CA ALA A 42 -1.79 -11.08 -0.50
C ALA A 42 -3.28 -10.98 -0.14
N GLU A 43 -3.56 -10.25 0.94
CA GLU A 43 -4.93 -10.05 1.44
C GLU A 43 -5.43 -8.63 1.12
N MET A 44 -4.50 -7.67 1.10
CA MET A 44 -4.79 -6.25 0.88
C MET A 44 -3.72 -5.57 0.02
N ILE A 45 -4.05 -4.36 -0.44
CA ILE A 45 -3.08 -3.42 -1.01
C ILE A 45 -2.82 -2.35 0.04
N HIS A 46 -1.54 -2.16 0.36
CA HIS A 46 -1.04 -1.08 1.19
C HIS A 46 -0.61 0.10 0.31
N HIS A 47 -0.88 1.32 0.75
CA HIS A 47 -0.35 2.54 0.14
C HIS A 47 0.96 2.90 0.84
N ILE A 48 2.08 2.83 0.11
CA ILE A 48 3.43 3.10 0.66
C ILE A 48 3.50 4.52 1.23
N TYR A 49 2.97 5.48 0.48
CA TYR A 49 2.64 6.83 0.93
C TYR A 49 1.13 6.87 1.22
N PRO A 50 0.72 7.04 2.50
CA PRO A 50 -0.67 6.84 2.91
C PRO A 50 -1.67 7.73 2.18
N LEU A 51 -2.84 7.16 1.86
CA LEU A 51 -3.96 7.84 1.19
C LEU A 51 -4.42 9.12 1.91
N GLU A 52 -4.33 9.16 3.23
CA GLU A 52 -4.74 10.30 4.06
C GLU A 52 -3.89 11.54 3.81
N TYR A 53 -2.59 11.36 3.57
CA TYR A 53 -1.64 12.45 3.37
C TYR A 53 -1.35 12.72 1.89
N TYR A 54 -1.49 11.70 1.03
CA TYR A 54 -1.14 11.77 -0.39
C TYR A 54 -2.25 11.19 -1.28
N PRO A 55 -3.47 11.77 -1.26
CA PRO A 55 -4.61 11.28 -2.04
C PRO A 55 -4.39 11.28 -3.56
N GLU A 56 -3.53 12.16 -4.08
CA GLU A 56 -3.12 12.24 -5.47
C GLU A 56 -2.32 11.00 -5.94
N LEU A 57 -1.63 10.33 -5.01
CA LEU A 57 -0.85 9.11 -5.28
C LEU A 57 -1.69 7.82 -5.20
N ALA A 58 -3.00 7.93 -4.95
CA ALA A 58 -3.88 6.79 -4.64
C ALA A 58 -3.97 5.73 -5.75
N TYR A 59 -3.64 6.11 -6.98
CA TYR A 59 -3.68 5.23 -8.15
C TYR A 59 -2.32 5.02 -8.81
N GLU A 60 -1.22 5.44 -8.18
CA GLU A 60 0.12 5.24 -8.70
C GLU A 60 0.60 3.81 -8.44
N ASP A 61 0.95 3.06 -9.50
CA ASP A 61 1.34 1.63 -9.37
C ASP A 61 2.49 1.44 -8.37
N TRP A 62 3.49 2.32 -8.43
CA TRP A 62 4.67 2.26 -7.56
C TRP A 62 4.32 2.53 -6.08
N ASN A 63 3.17 3.16 -5.80
CA ASN A 63 2.69 3.46 -4.47
C ASN A 63 1.80 2.34 -3.87
N LEU A 64 1.46 1.32 -4.66
CA LEU A 64 0.53 0.25 -4.25
C LEU A 64 1.27 -1.07 -4.05
N LEU A 65 1.21 -1.61 -2.83
CA LEU A 65 1.96 -2.80 -2.44
C LEU A 65 1.04 -3.92 -1.91
N PRO A 66 0.94 -5.08 -2.57
CA PRO A 66 0.21 -6.23 -2.04
C PRO A 66 0.87 -6.80 -0.79
N LEU A 67 0.11 -6.94 0.29
CA LEU A 67 0.60 -7.45 1.57
C LEU A 67 -0.40 -8.42 2.21
N THR A 68 0.11 -9.24 3.12
CA THR A 68 -0.71 -9.88 4.16
C THR A 68 -1.06 -8.86 5.24
N ASN A 69 -2.15 -9.08 5.96
CA ASN A 69 -2.54 -8.28 7.14
C ASN A 69 -1.43 -8.28 8.19
N SER A 70 -0.79 -9.44 8.41
CA SER A 70 0.31 -9.58 9.38
C SER A 70 1.51 -8.71 9.05
N VAL A 71 1.89 -8.62 7.77
CA VAL A 71 3.00 -7.77 7.34
C VAL A 71 2.59 -6.31 7.32
N HIS A 72 1.38 -5.99 6.85
CA HIS A 72 0.85 -4.62 6.88
C HIS A 72 0.94 -4.01 8.29
N ASN A 73 0.59 -4.77 9.32
CA ASN A 73 0.66 -4.31 10.71
C ASN A 73 2.08 -4.02 11.22
N THR A 74 3.13 -4.40 10.49
CA THR A 74 4.52 -4.05 10.78
C THR A 74 4.98 -2.75 10.11
N PHE A 75 4.13 -2.14 9.29
CA PHE A 75 4.43 -0.90 8.57
C PHE A 75 3.88 0.31 9.32
N HIS A 76 3.01 0.11 10.31
CA HIS A 76 2.33 1.18 11.04
C HIS A 76 2.49 1.00 12.54
N ASP A 77 2.72 2.11 13.24
CA ASP A 77 2.60 2.15 14.69
C ASP A 77 1.14 1.92 15.09
N ARG A 78 0.91 1.10 16.13
CA ARG A 78 -0.45 0.68 16.51
C ARG A 78 -1.26 1.77 17.19
N ASN A 79 -0.60 2.77 17.76
CA ASN A 79 -1.24 3.82 18.54
C ASN A 79 -1.52 5.05 17.68
N THR A 80 -0.55 5.43 16.84
CA THR A 80 -0.58 6.64 16.02
C THR A 80 -0.94 6.38 14.56
N ASN A 81 -0.83 5.14 14.11
CA ASN A 81 -0.96 4.75 12.70
C ASN A 81 0.11 5.37 11.77
N GLU A 82 1.13 6.01 12.34
CA GLU A 82 2.28 6.53 11.59
C GLU A 82 3.08 5.41 10.93
N VAL A 83 3.71 5.71 9.80
CA VAL A 83 4.52 4.74 9.06
C VAL A 83 5.85 4.53 9.79
N ILE A 84 6.17 3.28 10.11
CA ILE A 84 7.38 2.89 10.86
C ILE A 84 8.13 1.74 10.17
N ASP A 85 9.36 1.47 10.62
CA ASP A 85 10.16 0.30 10.28
C ASP A 85 10.16 -0.05 8.78
N ARG A 86 9.48 -1.14 8.41
CA ARG A 86 9.40 -1.64 7.03
C ARG A 86 8.64 -0.69 6.11
N GLY A 87 7.70 0.07 6.64
CA GLY A 87 7.01 1.12 5.89
C GLY A 87 7.97 2.23 5.45
N ILE A 88 8.86 2.68 6.35
CA ILE A 88 9.90 3.68 6.03
C ILE A 88 10.88 3.14 4.99
N TYR A 89 11.25 1.86 5.10
CA TYR A 89 12.07 1.20 4.07
C TYR A 89 11.41 1.25 2.69
N TRP A 90 10.11 0.92 2.59
CA TRP A 90 9.40 0.97 1.31
C TRP A 90 9.21 2.39 0.77
N GLN A 91 8.98 3.38 1.64
CA GLN A 91 8.96 4.79 1.24
C GLN A 91 10.31 5.22 0.66
N SER A 92 11.41 4.87 1.34
CA SER A 92 12.77 5.13 0.88
C SER A 92 13.05 4.47 -0.47
N LYS A 93 12.61 3.22 -0.65
CA LYS A 93 12.73 2.47 -1.91
C LYS A 93 11.97 3.11 -3.07
N ARG A 94 10.90 3.86 -2.79
CA ARG A 94 10.05 4.57 -3.77
C ARG A 94 10.26 6.08 -3.79
N LYS A 95 11.29 6.58 -3.09
CA LYS A 95 11.55 8.02 -2.95
C LYS A 95 11.78 8.69 -4.30
N LYS A 96 12.46 8.01 -5.23
CA LYS A 96 12.71 8.54 -6.58
C LYS A 96 11.43 8.72 -7.40
N GLU A 97 10.51 7.77 -7.34
CA GLU A 97 9.21 7.85 -7.99
C GLU A 97 8.34 8.92 -7.35
N PHE A 98 8.39 9.04 -6.02
CA PHE A 98 7.74 10.11 -5.27
C PHE A 98 8.23 11.49 -5.71
N ASP A 99 9.55 11.74 -5.68
CA ASP A 99 10.12 13.03 -6.07
C ASP A 99 9.78 13.39 -7.51
N ARG A 100 9.92 12.43 -8.43
CA ARG A 100 9.58 12.61 -9.84
C ARG A 100 8.11 12.96 -10.06
N PHE A 101 7.20 12.45 -9.25
CA PHE A 101 5.77 12.77 -9.37
C PHE A 101 5.55 14.27 -9.13
N TYR A 102 6.11 14.82 -8.05
CA TYR A 102 5.94 16.23 -7.70
C TYR A 102 6.80 17.19 -8.53
N GLU A 103 7.95 16.75 -9.06
CA GLU A 103 8.74 17.58 -10.00
C GLU A 103 8.00 17.85 -11.33
N ARG A 104 7.03 17.00 -11.68
CA ARG A 104 6.30 17.05 -12.96
C ARG A 104 4.92 17.68 -12.87
N THR A 105 4.46 17.94 -11.65
CA THR A 105 3.12 18.47 -11.37
C THR A 105 3.19 19.97 -11.15
#